data_AF-A0A814DPK1-F1
#
_entry.id   AF-A0A814DPK1-F1
#
_cell.length_a   1.000
_cell.length_b   1.000
_cell.length_c   1.000
_cell.angle_alpha   90.00
_cell.angle_beta   90.00
_cell.angle_gamma   90.00
#
_symmetry.space_group_name_H-M   'P 1'
#
loop_
_entity.id
_entity.type
_entity.pdbx_description
1 polymer ?
#
loop_
_entity_poly.entity_id
_entity_poly.type
_entity_poly.pdbx_seq_one_letter_code
_entity_poly.pdbx_strand_id
1 'polypeptide(L)'
;MYSRARCEELLEIIRTNRNNIHKKDSSEDVKDEIKYFVANEDLFEILKQCHESTGYGGQKKMTEAANRKYYNITANAIKLYKSLCEGCARTRIKKGSKNVIVKPIKPTYFGYRGQIDLIDI
;
A
#
# COMPACT_ATOMS: atom_id res chain seq x y z
N MET A 1 19.16 -11.01 3.24
CA MET A 1 19.28 -10.10 4.41
C MET A 1 18.50 -8.84 4.12
N TYR A 2 17.47 -8.53 4.91
CA TYR A 2 16.71 -7.29 4.76
C TYR A 2 17.56 -6.10 5.25
N SER A 3 17.57 -4.98 4.51
CA SER A 3 18.34 -3.78 4.87
C SER A 3 17.86 -3.18 6.20
N ARG A 4 18.72 -2.43 6.91
CA ARG A 4 18.43 -1.83 8.23
C ARG A 4 17.11 -1.03 8.26
N ALA A 5 16.76 -0.36 7.15
CA ALA A 5 15.50 0.37 6.99
C ALA A 5 14.25 -0.55 7.06
N ARG A 6 14.33 -1.76 6.49
CA ARG A 6 13.21 -2.71 6.50
C ARG A 6 12.92 -3.28 7.89
N CYS A 7 13.93 -3.38 8.77
CA CYS A 7 13.74 -3.84 10.14
C CYS A 7 12.99 -2.79 10.99
N GLU A 8 13.29 -1.51 10.83
CA GLU A 8 12.58 -0.42 11.53
C GLU A 8 11.13 -0.31 11.05
N GLU A 9 10.89 -0.46 9.75
CA GLU A 9 9.55 -0.47 9.14
C GLU A 9 8.70 -1.67 9.60
N LEU A 10 9.29 -2.86 9.73
CA LEU A 10 8.60 -4.05 10.28
C LEU A 10 8.17 -3.83 11.73
N LEU A 11 9.02 -3.19 12.54
CA LEU A 11 8.68 -2.84 13.92
C LEU A 11 7.53 -1.84 14.00
N GLU A 12 7.37 -0.96 13.01
CA GLU A 12 6.26 -0.01 12.94
C GLU A 12 4.92 -0.69 12.62
N ILE A 13 4.91 -1.69 11.73
CA ILE A 13 3.75 -2.57 11.47
C ILE A 13 3.33 -3.29 12.76
N ILE A 14 4.31 -3.83 13.50
CA ILE A 14 4.09 -4.53 14.77
C ILE A 14 3.51 -3.57 15.84
N ARG A 15 4.08 -2.37 15.99
CA ARG A 15 3.63 -1.36 16.96
C ARG A 15 2.20 -0.87 16.68
N THR A 16 1.88 -0.59 15.43
CA THR A 16 0.53 -0.12 15.04
C THR A 16 -0.54 -1.17 15.24
N ASN A 17 -0.20 -2.46 15.13
CA ASN A 17 -1.13 -3.55 15.38
C ASN A 17 -1.39 -3.75 16.89
N ARG A 18 -0.33 -3.71 17.71
CA ARG A 18 -0.43 -3.86 19.18
C ARG A 18 -1.33 -2.82 19.86
N ASN A 19 -1.33 -1.57 19.36
CA ASN A 19 -2.08 -0.46 19.96
C ASN A 19 -3.58 -0.44 19.62
N ASN A 20 -4.06 -1.31 18.74
CA ASN A 20 -5.45 -1.31 18.24
C ASN A 20 -6.22 -2.58 18.62
N ILE A 21 -5.69 -3.41 19.53
CA ILE A 21 -6.41 -4.55 20.11
C ILE A 21 -7.41 -4.00 21.15
N HIS A 22 -8.44 -3.30 20.70
CA HIS A 22 -9.60 -3.03 21.53
C HIS A 22 -10.52 -4.26 21.47
N LYS A 23 -10.75 -4.88 22.63
CA LYS A 23 -11.74 -5.94 22.82
C LYS A 23 -13.09 -5.46 22.28
N LYS A 24 -13.64 -6.17 21.30
CA LYS A 24 -15.05 -6.04 20.96
C LYS A 24 -15.77 -7.21 21.60
N ASP A 25 -16.13 -7.03 22.87
CA ASP A 25 -17.12 -7.87 23.55
C ASP A 25 -18.50 -7.35 23.15
N SER A 26 -19.24 -8.10 22.33
CA SER A 26 -20.71 -8.10 22.31
C SER A 26 -21.21 -9.07 21.24
N SER A 27 -21.70 -10.22 21.70
CA SER A 27 -22.99 -10.82 21.35
C SER A 27 -23.67 -10.34 20.05
N GLU A 28 -23.86 -11.24 19.10
CA GLU A 28 -25.14 -11.52 18.39
C GLU A 28 -24.89 -12.48 17.21
N ASP A 29 -25.30 -13.73 17.41
CA ASP A 29 -25.79 -14.75 16.47
C ASP A 29 -25.46 -14.60 14.96
N VAL A 30 -24.21 -14.85 14.55
CA VAL A 30 -23.89 -15.10 13.13
C VAL A 30 -22.76 -16.12 13.02
N LYS A 31 -23.10 -17.39 12.71
CA LYS A 31 -22.21 -18.51 12.35
C LYS A 31 -20.74 -18.26 12.72
N ASP A 32 -20.34 -18.65 13.93
CA ASP A 32 -19.00 -18.42 14.46
C ASP A 32 -17.92 -19.13 13.63
N GLU A 33 -17.48 -18.49 12.54
CA GLU A 33 -16.23 -18.83 11.88
C GLU A 33 -15.09 -18.52 12.84
N ILE A 34 -14.40 -19.56 13.29
CA ILE A 34 -13.26 -19.46 14.19
C ILE A 34 -12.19 -18.57 13.55
N LYS A 35 -11.88 -17.44 14.21
CA LYS A 35 -10.80 -16.52 13.81
C LYS A 35 -9.59 -16.68 14.70
N TYR A 36 -8.41 -16.59 14.11
CA TYR A 36 -7.13 -16.76 14.79
C TYR A 36 -6.49 -15.41 15.16
N PHE A 37 -5.66 -15.44 16.20
CA PHE A 37 -4.75 -14.34 16.51
C PHE A 37 -3.39 -14.61 15.86
N VAL A 38 -2.81 -13.56 15.32
CA VAL A 38 -1.50 -13.57 14.67
C VAL A 38 -0.45 -13.05 15.62
N ALA A 39 0.64 -13.78 15.78
CA ALA A 39 1.82 -13.27 16.47
C ALA A 39 2.46 -12.13 15.66
N ASN A 40 3.07 -11.17 16.34
CA ASN A 40 3.67 -10.02 15.67
C ASN A 40 4.78 -10.41 14.69
N GLU A 41 5.51 -11.49 14.98
CA GLU A 41 6.58 -12.03 14.15
C GLU A 41 6.04 -12.55 12.80
N ASP A 42 4.83 -13.12 12.80
CA ASP A 42 4.18 -13.70 11.61
C ASP A 42 3.35 -12.70 10.82
N LEU A 43 3.12 -11.50 11.38
CA LEU A 43 2.22 -10.50 10.80
C LEU A 43 2.63 -10.09 9.38
N PHE A 44 3.93 -9.94 9.14
CA PHE A 44 4.44 -9.58 7.82
C PHE A 44 4.19 -10.68 6.80
N GLU A 45 4.46 -11.94 7.16
CA GLU A 45 4.31 -13.08 6.27
C GLU A 45 2.83 -13.31 5.92
N ILE A 46 1.95 -13.17 6.90
CA ILE A 46 0.50 -13.26 6.68
C ILE A 46 0.00 -12.14 5.78
N LEU A 47 0.44 -10.90 6.00
CA LEU A 47 0.08 -9.78 5.12
C LEU A 47 0.58 -10.00 3.69
N LYS A 48 1.77 -10.58 3.53
CA LYS A 48 2.33 -10.96 2.23
C LYS A 48 1.48 -12.02 1.53
N GLN A 49 1.15 -13.12 2.22
CA GLN A 49 0.29 -14.18 1.67
C GLN A 49 -1.11 -13.66 1.31
N CYS A 50 -1.72 -12.81 2.16
CA CYS A 50 -2.99 -12.15 1.85
C CYS A 50 -2.88 -11.22 0.63
N HIS A 51 -1.76 -10.54 0.46
CA HIS A 51 -1.54 -9.66 -0.69
C HIS A 51 -1.41 -10.44 -2.01
N GLU A 52 -0.65 -11.54 -1.98
CA GLU A 52 -0.45 -12.42 -3.13
C GLU A 52 -1.73 -13.16 -3.53
N SER A 53 -2.45 -13.73 -2.55
CA SER A 53 -3.72 -14.45 -2.80
C SER A 53 -4.84 -13.56 -3.35
N THR A 54 -4.83 -12.26 -3.02
CA THR A 54 -5.79 -11.29 -3.58
C THR A 54 -5.36 -10.69 -4.92
N GLY A 55 -4.23 -11.16 -5.48
CA GLY A 55 -3.69 -10.68 -6.75
C GLY A 55 -3.22 -9.23 -6.68
N TYR A 56 -2.47 -8.87 -5.65
CA TYR A 56 -2.02 -7.49 -5.38
C TYR A 56 -3.21 -6.52 -5.21
N GLY A 57 -4.24 -7.00 -4.53
CA GLY A 57 -5.50 -6.31 -4.35
C GLY A 57 -5.39 -4.96 -3.62
N GLY A 58 -6.46 -4.17 -3.73
CA GLY A 58 -6.62 -2.93 -2.97
C GLY A 58 -6.71 -3.18 -1.46
N GLN A 59 -6.62 -2.10 -0.67
CA GLN A 59 -6.68 -2.19 0.80
C GLN A 59 -7.96 -2.89 1.27
N LYS A 60 -9.12 -2.55 0.69
CA LYS A 60 -10.41 -3.20 1.02
C LYS A 60 -10.38 -4.72 0.83
N LYS A 61 -9.88 -5.19 -0.32
CA LYS A 61 -9.77 -6.63 -0.62
C LYS A 61 -8.87 -7.35 0.37
N MET A 62 -7.73 -6.73 0.72
CA MET A 62 -6.84 -7.29 1.74
C MET A 62 -7.48 -7.31 3.13
N THR A 63 -8.22 -6.25 3.51
CA THR A 63 -8.93 -6.19 4.80
C THR A 63 -9.99 -7.27 4.90
N GLU A 64 -10.79 -7.48 3.85
CA GLU A 64 -11.78 -8.56 3.80
C GLU A 64 -11.12 -9.94 3.88
N ALA A 65 -10.04 -10.17 3.13
CA ALA A 65 -9.31 -11.44 3.15
C ALA A 65 -8.68 -11.72 4.53
N ALA A 66 -8.08 -10.71 5.17
CA ALA A 66 -7.51 -10.83 6.49
C ALA A 66 -8.58 -11.06 7.57
N ASN A 67 -9.68 -10.31 7.55
CA ASN A 67 -10.74 -10.36 8.56
C ASN A 67 -11.57 -11.65 8.52
N ARG A 68 -11.51 -12.41 7.42
CA ARG A 68 -12.09 -13.77 7.35
C ARG A 68 -11.37 -14.75 8.27
N LYS A 69 -10.05 -14.63 8.39
CA LYS A 69 -9.21 -15.62 9.10
C LYS A 69 -8.65 -15.10 10.43
N TYR A 70 -8.44 -13.79 10.55
CA TYR A 70 -7.71 -13.20 11.67
C TYR A 70 -8.47 -12.06 12.34
N TYR A 71 -8.33 -11.95 13.67
CA TYR A 71 -9.02 -10.93 14.46
C TYR A 71 -8.17 -9.66 14.67
N ASN A 72 -6.87 -9.82 14.84
CA ASN A 72 -5.93 -8.75 15.18
C ASN A 72 -5.13 -8.26 13.96
N ILE A 73 -5.74 -8.15 12.78
CA ILE A 73 -5.10 -7.47 11.64
C ILE A 73 -5.85 -6.18 11.36
N THR A 74 -5.16 -5.06 11.56
CA THR A 74 -5.79 -3.75 11.39
C THR A 74 -5.67 -3.24 9.97
N ALA A 75 -6.62 -2.39 9.55
CA ALA A 75 -6.55 -1.70 8.27
C ALA A 75 -5.30 -0.82 8.14
N ASN A 76 -4.76 -0.32 9.27
CA ASN A 76 -3.53 0.45 9.32
C ASN A 76 -2.30 -0.40 9.01
N ALA A 77 -2.19 -1.60 9.61
CA ALA A 77 -1.12 -2.55 9.28
C ALA A 77 -1.12 -2.92 7.79
N ILE A 78 -2.31 -3.16 7.22
CA ILE A 78 -2.48 -3.44 5.78
C ILE A 78 -2.05 -2.23 4.92
N LYS A 79 -2.48 -1.01 5.30
CA LYS A 79 -2.12 0.21 4.58
C LYS A 79 -0.61 0.43 4.58
N LEU A 80 0.03 0.24 5.73
CA LEU A 80 1.47 0.37 5.91
C LEU A 80 2.21 -0.65 5.05
N TYR A 81 1.86 -1.95 5.16
CA TYR A 81 2.42 -2.99 4.31
C TYR A 81 2.29 -2.68 2.81
N LYS A 82 1.09 -2.27 2.37
CA LYS A 82 0.86 -1.92 0.95
C LYS A 82 1.71 -0.74 0.49
N SER A 83 1.98 0.22 1.38
CA SER A 83 2.84 1.35 1.06
C SER A 83 4.28 0.93 0.79
N LEU A 84 4.75 -0.13 1.46
CA LEU A 84 6.10 -0.70 1.39
C LEU A 84 6.28 -1.75 0.29
N CYS A 85 5.18 -2.32 -0.23
CA CYS A 85 5.25 -3.30 -1.31
C CYS A 85 5.86 -2.69 -2.58
N GLU A 86 6.98 -3.26 -3.05
CA GLU A 86 7.72 -2.75 -4.22
C GLU A 86 6.88 -2.75 -5.50
N GLY A 87 6.12 -3.82 -5.77
CA GLY A 87 5.28 -3.91 -6.96
C GLY A 87 4.17 -2.84 -6.97
N CYS A 88 3.56 -2.61 -5.81
CA CYS A 88 2.58 -1.54 -5.62
C CYS A 88 3.21 -0.14 -5.70
N ALA A 89 4.43 0.03 -5.19
CA ALA A 89 5.14 1.31 -5.24
C ALA A 89 5.51 1.69 -6.68
N ARG A 90 6.07 0.76 -7.45
CA ARG A 90 6.45 0.99 -8.86
C ARG A 90 5.27 1.39 -9.74
N THR A 91 4.10 0.78 -9.53
CA THR A 91 2.87 1.12 -10.27
C THR A 91 2.26 2.46 -9.86
N ARG A 92 2.40 2.86 -8.59
CA ARG A 92 1.94 4.16 -8.07
C ARG A 92 2.76 5.32 -8.64
N ILE A 93 4.09 5.19 -8.73
CA ILE A 93 4.98 6.25 -9.26
C ILE A 93 4.61 6.62 -10.70
N LYS A 94 4.27 5.63 -11.54
CA LYS A 94 3.86 5.85 -12.94
C LYS A 94 2.56 6.67 -13.12
N LYS A 95 1.77 6.87 -12.05
CA LYS A 95 0.53 7.65 -12.07
C LYS A 95 0.70 9.10 -11.62
N GLY A 96 1.79 9.42 -10.92
CA GLY A 96 2.05 10.78 -10.47
C GLY A 96 2.81 11.57 -11.54
N SER A 97 2.14 12.58 -12.12
CA SER A 97 2.66 13.67 -12.98
C SER A 97 2.18 13.74 -14.44
N LYS A 98 1.21 12.92 -14.87
CA LYS A 98 0.75 12.95 -16.29
C LYS A 98 0.10 14.28 -16.74
N ASN A 99 -0.30 15.14 -15.81
CA ASN A 99 -1.07 16.35 -16.10
C ASN A 99 -0.39 17.64 -15.60
N VAL A 100 0.94 17.69 -15.53
CA VAL A 100 1.62 18.99 -15.40
C VAL A 100 1.64 19.62 -16.78
N ILE A 101 0.59 20.38 -17.10
CA ILE A 101 0.58 21.23 -18.29
C ILE A 101 1.53 22.39 -18.01
N VAL A 102 2.77 22.25 -18.46
CA VAL A 102 3.72 23.36 -18.48
C VAL A 102 3.28 24.29 -19.61
N LYS A 103 2.96 25.55 -19.28
CA LYS A 103 2.66 26.55 -20.30
C LYS A 103 3.89 26.71 -21.20
N PRO A 104 3.74 26.73 -22.54
CA PRO A 104 4.87 26.96 -23.43
C PRO A 104 5.51 28.32 -23.13
N ILE A 105 6.83 28.38 -23.23
CA ILE A 105 7.58 29.60 -22.95
C ILE A 105 7.29 30.62 -24.05
N LYS A 106 6.74 31.78 -23.68
CA LYS A 106 6.45 32.85 -24.63
C LYS A 106 7.69 33.72 -24.86
N PRO A 107 8.16 33.90 -26.11
CA PRO A 107 9.24 34.85 -26.40
C PRO A 107 8.74 36.30 -26.25
N THR A 108 9.63 37.21 -25.88
CA THR A 108 9.36 38.65 -25.71
C THR A 108 9.35 39.42 -27.04
N TYR A 109 10.04 38.92 -28.07
CA TYR A 109 10.09 39.50 -29.40
C TYR A 109 10.24 38.42 -30.48
N PHE A 110 9.90 38.77 -31.73
CA PHE A 110 9.96 37.87 -32.88
C PHE A 110 11.40 37.38 -33.14
N GLY A 111 11.57 36.08 -33.38
CA GLY A 111 12.87 35.48 -33.65
C GLY A 111 13.75 35.21 -32.42
N TYR A 112 13.30 35.52 -31.20
CA TYR A 112 14.06 35.23 -29.97
C TYR A 112 14.20 33.72 -29.69
N ARG A 113 13.18 32.92 -30.06
CA ARG A 113 13.14 31.47 -29.89
C ARG A 113 12.37 30.79 -31.02
N GLY A 114 12.80 29.58 -31.36
CA GLY A 114 12.10 28.63 -32.23
C GLY A 114 12.24 27.22 -31.69
N GLN A 115 11.27 26.36 -32.00
CA GLN A 115 11.30 24.93 -31.67
C GLN A 115 11.59 24.17 -32.97
N ILE A 116 12.61 23.31 -32.95
CA ILE A 116 13.00 22.47 -34.08
C ILE A 116 12.85 21.04 -33.61
N ASP A 117 11.98 20.29 -34.26
CA ASP A 117 11.76 18.87 -34.00
C ASP A 117 12.18 18.07 -35.22
N LEU A 118 12.87 16.95 -34.99
CA LEU A 118 13.17 15.98 -36.04
C LEU A 118 11.97 15.05 -36.20
N ILE A 119 11.54 14.87 -37.44
CA ILE A 119 10.50 13.91 -37.80
C ILE A 119 11.13 12.94 -38.80
N ASP A 120 11.10 11.65 -38.45
CA ASP A 120 11.51 10.59 -39.38
C ASP A 120 10.38 10.38 -40.40
N ILE A 121 10.72 10.33 -41.69
CA ILE A 121 9.80 10.15 -42.82
C ILE A 121 9.98 8.75 -43.39
#